data_AF-A0ABD4R2S9-F1
#
_entry.id   AF-A0ABD4R2S9-F1
#
_cell.length_a   1.000
_cell.length_b   1.000
_cell.length_c   1.000
_cell.angle_alpha   90.00
_cell.angle_beta   90.00
_cell.angle_gamma   90.00
#
_symmetry.space_group_name_H-M   'P 1'
#
loop_
_entity.id
_entity.type
_entity.pdbx_description
1 polymer ?
#
loop_
_entity_poly.entity_id
_entity_poly.type
_entity_poly.pdbx_seq_one_letter_code
_entity_poly.pdbx_strand_id
1 'polypeptide(L)'
;MNYLNTTAIAVFGFVFAGSMNTANAAEVNVNLDDNVNNPGAHIQIQGTDKTAYNLDNIEGSNIKQDGQIYNLQGDIDRANTAINKAQDTANTAQDGVNANTQANAILNQKVDDNKADQTIIDNKQNILIDNTNNKADAALQGVITNGQAIIDTNTRVDKAELTATNANNKADANTQALAGKVDKSIFNADQGRQDHALQDASDKATQAFNTGAYAQSLAVDAQTIAAANKAAVANVQSRQQTQETTIQNHSAQLANHESRITALESQNNAKFSSLENQQNEDRKEYRAGIAGAASLAGLHYVDTDNAVAVGAANFKDAQGYAVGYRHKFAENIAATLSTSGTSNGDEIVAASASYGW
;
A
#
# COMPACT_ATOMS: atom_id res chain seq x y z
N MET A 1 -82.06 47.03 -79.20
CA MET A 1 -83.47 47.44 -79.11
C MET A 1 -83.56 48.79 -79.81
N ASN A 2 -84.26 48.92 -80.95
CA ASN A 2 -85.72 49.15 -81.05
C ASN A 2 -86.11 50.47 -80.35
N TYR A 3 -86.72 51.48 -80.99
CA TYR A 3 -87.78 51.42 -82.03
C TYR A 3 -88.00 52.77 -82.77
N LEU A 4 -88.62 52.71 -83.97
CA LEU A 4 -89.60 53.67 -84.59
C LEU A 4 -89.11 55.13 -84.82
N ASN A 5 -89.53 55.96 -85.79
CA ASN A 5 -90.71 56.16 -86.65
C ASN A 5 -90.25 57.02 -87.89
N THR A 6 -90.93 57.25 -89.01
CA THR A 6 -92.03 56.55 -89.75
C THR A 6 -92.18 57.22 -91.14
N THR A 7 -92.96 56.62 -92.05
CA THR A 7 -93.22 57.00 -93.46
C THR A 7 -93.80 58.40 -93.72
N ALA A 8 -93.44 58.99 -94.87
CA ALA A 8 -94.38 59.72 -95.75
C ALA A 8 -93.93 59.67 -97.23
N ILE A 9 -94.72 59.03 -98.09
CA ILE A 9 -94.59 59.10 -99.56
C ILE A 9 -95.62 60.12 -100.07
N ALA A 10 -95.19 61.04 -100.93
CA ALA A 10 -96.09 61.88 -101.73
C ALA A 10 -95.84 61.58 -103.22
N VAL A 11 -96.75 60.79 -103.79
CA VAL A 11 -96.91 60.60 -105.25
C VAL A 11 -98.12 61.47 -105.68
N PHE A 12 -98.31 61.58 -106.99
CA PHE A 12 -99.34 62.34 -107.71
C PHE A 12 -99.01 63.82 -107.91
N GLY A 13 -99.11 64.36 -109.13
CA GLY A 13 -99.48 63.68 -110.38
C GLY A 13 -99.92 64.70 -111.41
N PHE A 14 -99.33 64.66 -112.60
CA PHE A 14 -99.75 65.54 -113.69
C PHE A 14 -101.18 65.22 -114.11
N VAL A 15 -102.10 66.17 -113.90
CA VAL A 15 -103.42 66.15 -114.54
C VAL A 15 -103.38 67.13 -115.71
N PHE A 16 -102.95 66.62 -116.86
CA PHE A 16 -103.12 67.29 -118.15
C PHE A 16 -104.60 67.17 -118.57
N ALA A 17 -105.47 67.97 -117.94
CA ALA A 17 -106.86 68.10 -118.34
C ALA A 17 -106.96 69.08 -119.52
N GLY A 18 -106.83 68.56 -120.74
CA GLY A 18 -107.05 69.35 -121.95
C GLY A 18 -108.52 69.72 -122.12
N SER A 19 -108.86 71.00 -121.96
CA SER A 19 -110.09 71.56 -122.52
C SER A 19 -109.80 72.05 -123.96
N MET A 20 -109.97 71.13 -124.91
CA MET A 20 -110.08 71.49 -126.33
C MET A 20 -111.46 72.10 -126.62
N ASN A 21 -111.55 72.90 -127.69
CA ASN A 21 -112.69 73.72 -128.16
C ASN A 21 -112.82 75.12 -127.51
N THR A 22 -113.12 76.20 -128.25
CA THR A 22 -113.44 76.30 -129.70
C THR A 22 -112.48 77.27 -130.41
N ALA A 23 -111.71 76.76 -131.38
CA ALA A 23 -111.13 77.59 -132.43
C ALA A 23 -112.23 77.93 -133.45
N ASN A 24 -112.96 79.04 -133.24
CA ASN A 24 -113.81 79.60 -134.27
C ASN A 24 -112.91 80.33 -135.27
N ALA A 25 -112.75 79.72 -136.45
CA ALA A 25 -111.89 80.22 -137.51
C ALA A 25 -112.44 81.52 -138.12
N ALA A 26 -111.58 82.53 -138.23
CA ALA A 26 -111.76 83.63 -139.16
C ALA A 26 -110.74 83.45 -140.29
N GLU A 27 -111.22 82.88 -141.40
CA GLU A 27 -110.60 82.78 -142.73
C GLU A 27 -109.06 82.90 -142.79
N VAL A 28 -108.37 81.78 -142.54
CA VAL A 28 -107.05 81.58 -143.14
C VAL A 28 -107.27 81.35 -144.63
N ASN A 29 -107.34 82.45 -145.38
CA ASN A 29 -107.28 82.42 -146.84
C ASN A 29 -105.87 81.99 -147.24
N VAL A 30 -105.66 80.68 -147.41
CA VAL A 30 -104.40 80.12 -147.91
C VAL A 30 -104.29 80.51 -149.38
N ASN A 31 -103.53 81.58 -149.65
CA ASN A 31 -103.26 82.00 -151.01
C ASN A 31 -102.40 80.93 -151.71
N LEU A 32 -103.06 80.10 -152.52
CA LEU A 32 -102.44 79.03 -153.30
C LEU A 32 -101.85 79.51 -154.64
N ASP A 33 -102.02 80.79 -154.98
CA ASP A 33 -101.66 81.34 -156.31
C ASP A 33 -100.21 81.84 -156.45
N ASP A 34 -99.39 81.83 -155.39
CA ASP A 34 -97.98 82.22 -155.50
C ASP A 34 -97.01 81.01 -155.46
N ASN A 35 -96.65 80.57 -156.67
CA ASN A 35 -95.34 80.01 -157.02
C ASN A 35 -95.05 78.51 -156.82
N VAL A 36 -95.65 77.69 -157.70
CA VAL A 36 -95.28 76.27 -157.91
C VAL A 36 -93.85 76.08 -158.50
N ASN A 37 -93.12 77.16 -158.84
CA ASN A 37 -91.82 77.09 -159.53
C ASN A 37 -90.67 77.88 -158.86
N ASN A 38 -90.72 78.13 -157.55
CA ASN A 38 -89.61 78.74 -156.80
C ASN A 38 -89.25 77.93 -155.54
N PRO A 39 -87.99 77.44 -155.37
CA PRO A 39 -87.61 76.53 -154.27
C PRO A 39 -87.56 77.13 -152.84
N GLY A 40 -88.31 78.19 -152.56
CA GLY A 40 -88.21 78.98 -151.31
C GLY A 40 -89.49 79.10 -150.47
N ALA A 41 -90.58 78.43 -150.84
CA ALA A 41 -91.85 78.48 -150.13
C ALA A 41 -91.88 77.53 -148.92
N HIS A 42 -92.49 77.97 -147.80
CA HIS A 42 -92.65 77.20 -146.56
C HIS A 42 -94.06 77.41 -145.98
N ILE A 43 -94.56 76.45 -145.19
CA ILE A 43 -95.95 76.48 -144.70
C ILE A 43 -96.04 77.42 -143.49
N GLN A 44 -96.64 78.58 -143.70
CA GLN A 44 -96.93 79.56 -142.66
C GLN A 44 -98.39 79.47 -142.21
N ILE A 45 -98.64 79.49 -140.91
CA ILE A 45 -99.96 79.74 -140.32
C ILE A 45 -99.89 81.07 -139.58
N GLN A 46 -100.78 82.01 -139.89
CA GLN A 46 -100.85 83.29 -139.19
C GLN A 46 -101.66 83.17 -137.91
N GLY A 47 -101.09 83.64 -136.79
CA GLY A 47 -101.81 83.83 -135.55
C GLY A 47 -102.78 85.01 -135.62
N THR A 48 -103.71 85.06 -134.66
CA THR A 48 -104.66 86.18 -134.51
C THR A 48 -104.00 87.52 -134.16
N ASP A 49 -102.70 87.53 -133.85
CA ASP A 49 -101.85 88.71 -133.68
C ASP A 49 -101.16 89.18 -134.97
N LYS A 50 -101.44 88.52 -136.11
CA LYS A 50 -100.82 88.68 -137.44
C LYS A 50 -99.35 88.26 -137.53
N THR A 51 -98.80 87.54 -136.53
CA THR A 51 -97.48 86.93 -136.68
C THR A 51 -97.58 85.62 -137.47
N ALA A 52 -96.60 85.36 -138.33
CA ALA A 52 -96.53 84.13 -139.13
C ALA A 52 -95.73 83.07 -138.38
N TYR A 53 -96.38 81.95 -138.04
CA TYR A 53 -95.74 80.78 -137.46
C TYR A 53 -95.34 79.81 -138.57
N ASN A 54 -94.04 79.57 -138.69
CA ASN A 54 -93.49 78.52 -139.55
C ASN A 54 -93.51 77.20 -138.77
N LEU A 55 -94.29 76.22 -139.24
CA LEU A 55 -94.42 74.91 -138.60
C LEU A 55 -93.11 74.11 -138.58
N ASP A 56 -92.31 74.20 -139.64
CA ASP A 56 -91.02 73.53 -139.77
C ASP A 56 -90.02 73.99 -138.68
N ASN A 57 -90.10 75.27 -138.28
CA ASN A 57 -89.31 75.83 -137.17
C ASN A 57 -89.79 75.33 -135.79
N ILE A 58 -91.08 75.02 -135.64
CA ILE A 58 -91.66 74.50 -134.39
C ILE A 58 -91.28 73.03 -134.23
N GLU A 59 -91.42 72.22 -135.29
CA GLU A 59 -90.96 70.83 -135.30
C GLU A 59 -89.45 70.74 -135.01
N GLY A 60 -88.64 71.57 -135.67
CA GLY A 60 -87.21 71.68 -135.41
C GLY A 60 -86.85 72.18 -133.99
N SER A 61 -87.77 72.80 -133.26
CA SER A 61 -87.60 73.20 -131.85
C SER A 61 -88.02 72.10 -130.89
N ASN A 62 -89.12 71.38 -131.17
CA ASN A 62 -89.54 70.23 -130.37
C ASN A 62 -88.53 69.08 -130.47
N ILE A 63 -88.01 68.78 -131.67
CA ILE A 63 -86.94 67.79 -131.87
C ILE A 63 -85.67 68.16 -131.05
N LYS A 64 -85.36 69.45 -130.93
CA LYS A 64 -84.27 69.92 -130.05
C LYS A 64 -84.59 69.75 -128.57
N GLN A 65 -85.82 70.05 -128.13
CA GLN A 65 -86.24 69.88 -126.74
C GLN A 65 -86.26 68.40 -126.34
N ASP A 66 -86.78 67.50 -127.17
CA ASP A 66 -86.73 66.06 -126.93
C ASP A 66 -85.29 65.55 -126.87
N GLY A 67 -84.40 66.05 -127.74
CA GLY A 67 -82.96 65.79 -127.66
C GLY A 67 -82.33 66.28 -126.34
N GLN A 68 -82.74 67.46 -125.84
CA GLN A 68 -82.31 67.97 -124.53
C GLN A 68 -82.85 67.13 -123.37
N ILE A 69 -84.12 66.71 -123.41
CA ILE A 69 -84.77 65.86 -122.40
C ILE A 69 -84.11 64.48 -122.35
N TYR A 70 -83.84 63.87 -123.51
CA TYR A 70 -83.14 62.60 -123.61
C TYR A 70 -81.73 62.66 -123.03
N ASN A 71 -80.99 63.74 -123.30
CA ASN A 71 -79.67 63.98 -122.71
C ASN A 71 -79.76 64.15 -121.17
N LEU A 72 -80.73 64.93 -120.68
CA LEU A 72 -80.99 65.14 -119.25
C LEU A 72 -81.35 63.83 -118.52
N GLN A 73 -82.19 62.97 -119.12
CA GLN A 73 -82.49 61.67 -118.55
C GLN A 73 -81.23 60.79 -118.47
N GLY A 74 -80.41 60.80 -119.52
CA GLY A 74 -79.11 60.12 -119.52
C GLY A 74 -78.13 60.64 -118.46
N ASP A 75 -78.15 61.95 -118.16
CA ASP A 75 -77.36 62.53 -117.06
C ASP A 75 -77.89 62.13 -115.68
N ILE A 76 -79.21 62.07 -115.50
CA ILE A 76 -79.85 61.59 -114.26
C ILE A 76 -79.50 60.12 -114.00
N ASP A 77 -79.57 59.26 -115.01
CA ASP A 77 -79.25 57.83 -114.86
C ASP A 77 -77.76 57.61 -114.58
N ARG A 78 -76.87 58.41 -115.20
CA ARG A 78 -75.44 58.47 -114.86
C ARG A 78 -75.21 58.92 -113.41
N ALA A 79 -75.90 59.97 -112.96
CA ALA A 79 -75.79 60.49 -111.60
C ALA A 79 -76.28 59.47 -110.56
N ASN A 80 -77.44 58.83 -110.78
CA ASN A 80 -77.97 57.78 -109.91
C ASN A 80 -77.01 56.57 -109.83
N THR A 81 -76.43 56.16 -110.96
CA THR A 81 -75.41 55.10 -110.99
C THR A 81 -74.16 55.48 -110.17
N ALA A 82 -73.71 56.74 -110.28
CA ALA A 82 -72.59 57.25 -109.50
C ALA A 82 -72.89 57.34 -108.00
N ILE A 83 -74.10 57.77 -107.61
CA ILE A 83 -74.56 57.84 -106.21
C ILE A 83 -74.60 56.45 -105.58
N ASN A 84 -75.20 55.46 -106.27
CA ASN A 84 -75.26 54.09 -105.76
C ASN A 84 -73.84 53.51 -105.58
N LYS A 85 -72.95 53.72 -106.57
CA LYS A 85 -71.55 53.29 -106.47
C LYS A 85 -70.80 53.98 -105.31
N ALA A 86 -71.10 55.25 -105.03
CA ALA A 86 -70.54 55.96 -103.88
C ALA A 86 -71.07 55.40 -102.55
N GLN A 87 -72.35 55.04 -102.47
CA GLN A 87 -72.95 54.40 -101.30
C GLN A 87 -72.34 53.02 -101.03
N ASP A 88 -72.16 52.18 -102.06
CA ASP A 88 -71.49 50.88 -101.93
C ASP A 88 -70.03 51.02 -101.46
N THR A 89 -69.33 52.05 -101.96
CA THR A 89 -67.97 52.40 -101.53
C THR A 89 -67.95 52.83 -100.06
N ALA A 90 -68.93 53.63 -99.62
CA ALA A 90 -69.06 54.07 -98.24
C ALA A 90 -69.41 52.91 -97.28
N ASN A 91 -70.31 52.01 -97.69
CA ASN A 91 -70.65 50.80 -96.92
C ASN A 91 -69.41 49.90 -96.76
N THR A 92 -68.66 49.67 -97.84
CA THR A 92 -67.41 48.90 -97.81
C THR A 92 -66.36 49.52 -96.87
N ALA A 93 -66.24 50.86 -96.87
CA ALA A 93 -65.36 51.57 -95.94
C ALA A 93 -65.82 51.44 -94.48
N GLN A 94 -67.13 51.48 -94.21
CA GLN A 94 -67.70 51.29 -92.88
C GLN A 94 -67.46 49.87 -92.34
N ASP A 95 -67.56 48.84 -93.18
CA ASP A 95 -67.20 47.47 -92.80
C ASP A 95 -65.71 47.34 -92.47
N GLY A 96 -64.84 48.01 -93.22
CA GLY A 96 -63.41 48.13 -92.90
C GLY A 96 -63.15 48.81 -91.56
N VAL A 97 -63.88 49.88 -91.23
CA VAL A 97 -63.83 50.54 -89.91
C VAL A 97 -64.30 49.58 -88.81
N ASN A 98 -65.43 48.90 -89.00
CA ASN A 98 -65.98 47.95 -88.03
C ASN A 98 -65.03 46.76 -87.76
N ALA A 99 -64.34 46.28 -88.79
CA ALA A 99 -63.31 45.24 -88.67
C ALA A 99 -62.08 45.75 -87.89
N ASN A 100 -61.61 46.97 -88.18
CA ASN A 100 -60.51 47.59 -87.44
C ASN A 100 -60.86 47.82 -85.96
N THR A 101 -62.10 48.23 -85.63
CA THR A 101 -62.55 48.37 -84.24
C THR A 101 -62.49 47.04 -83.49
N GLN A 102 -62.92 45.94 -84.12
CA GLN A 102 -62.83 44.59 -83.53
C GLN A 102 -61.38 44.12 -83.37
N ALA A 103 -60.53 44.35 -84.38
CA ALA A 103 -59.10 44.01 -84.31
C ALA A 103 -58.40 44.76 -83.16
N ASN A 104 -58.68 46.06 -83.00
CA ASN A 104 -58.14 46.87 -81.90
C ASN A 104 -58.64 46.38 -80.52
N ALA A 105 -59.90 45.96 -80.39
CA ALA A 105 -60.41 45.39 -79.15
C ALA A 105 -59.69 44.08 -78.77
N ILE A 106 -59.45 43.20 -79.75
CA ILE A 106 -58.69 41.94 -79.55
C ILE A 106 -57.22 42.22 -79.19
N LEU A 107 -56.60 43.21 -79.82
CA LEU A 107 -55.22 43.62 -79.51
C LEU A 107 -55.11 44.18 -78.09
N ASN A 108 -56.04 45.04 -77.66
CA ASN A 108 -56.07 45.56 -76.30
C ASN A 108 -56.23 44.44 -75.26
N GLN A 109 -57.18 43.50 -75.48
CA GLN A 109 -57.35 42.35 -74.60
C GLN A 109 -56.05 41.53 -74.49
N LYS A 110 -55.38 41.25 -75.61
CA LYS A 110 -54.08 40.55 -75.60
C LYS A 110 -52.98 41.30 -74.84
N VAL A 111 -52.98 42.63 -74.88
CA VAL A 111 -52.03 43.45 -74.11
C VAL A 111 -52.31 43.36 -72.61
N ASP A 112 -53.58 43.41 -72.20
CA ASP A 112 -53.98 43.27 -70.80
C ASP A 112 -53.73 41.84 -70.28
N ASP A 113 -54.03 40.80 -71.07
CA ASP A 113 -53.72 39.40 -70.76
C ASP A 113 -52.21 39.20 -70.56
N ASN A 114 -51.38 39.67 -71.50
CA ASN A 114 -49.92 39.59 -71.39
C ASN A 114 -49.38 40.31 -70.14
N LYS A 115 -49.98 41.45 -69.77
CA LYS A 115 -49.61 42.22 -68.57
C LYS A 115 -50.00 41.50 -67.28
N ALA A 116 -51.13 40.82 -67.26
CA ALA A 116 -51.56 39.96 -66.15
C ALA A 116 -50.61 38.76 -65.99
N ASP A 117 -50.29 38.06 -67.08
CA ASP A 117 -49.35 36.93 -67.08
C ASP A 117 -47.95 37.36 -66.61
N GLN A 118 -47.45 38.50 -67.07
CA GLN A 118 -46.18 39.06 -66.63
C GLN A 118 -46.19 39.38 -65.13
N THR A 119 -47.27 39.99 -64.62
CA THR A 119 -47.45 40.23 -63.18
C THR A 119 -47.46 38.93 -62.36
N ILE A 120 -48.02 37.84 -62.89
CA ILE A 120 -48.01 36.52 -62.23
C ILE A 120 -46.60 35.90 -62.23
N ILE A 121 -45.84 36.07 -63.32
CA ILE A 121 -44.45 35.60 -63.43
C ILE A 121 -43.56 36.35 -62.44
N ASP A 122 -43.62 37.69 -62.41
CA ASP A 122 -42.83 38.52 -61.52
C ASP A 122 -43.09 38.19 -60.04
N ASN A 123 -44.37 37.99 -59.66
CA ASN A 123 -44.73 37.55 -58.30
C ASN A 123 -44.16 36.17 -57.96
N LYS A 124 -44.18 35.20 -58.89
CA LYS A 124 -43.56 33.88 -58.70
C LYS A 124 -42.04 33.97 -58.56
N GLN A 125 -41.40 34.86 -59.33
CA GLN A 125 -39.96 35.10 -59.25
C GLN A 125 -39.58 35.71 -57.90
N ASN A 126 -40.30 36.73 -57.44
CA ASN A 126 -40.07 37.34 -56.11
C ASN A 126 -40.17 36.30 -54.98
N ILE A 127 -41.23 35.49 -54.96
CA ILE A 127 -41.39 34.41 -53.96
C ILE A 127 -40.24 33.40 -54.02
N LEU A 128 -39.74 33.06 -55.21
CA LEU A 128 -38.61 32.14 -55.37
C LEU A 128 -37.28 32.75 -54.89
N ILE A 129 -37.05 34.04 -55.19
CA ILE A 129 -35.89 34.80 -54.72
C ILE A 129 -35.90 34.86 -53.20
N ASP A 130 -37.02 35.25 -52.58
CA ASP A 130 -37.16 35.31 -51.13
C ASP A 130 -36.95 33.95 -50.46
N ASN A 131 -37.51 32.86 -51.02
CA ASN A 131 -37.31 31.52 -50.50
C ASN A 131 -35.84 31.07 -50.58
N THR A 132 -35.14 31.47 -51.65
CA THR A 132 -33.73 31.15 -51.87
C THR A 132 -32.84 31.93 -50.91
N ASN A 133 -33.08 33.24 -50.74
CA ASN A 133 -32.36 34.10 -49.81
C ASN A 133 -32.52 33.60 -48.36
N ASN A 134 -33.76 33.36 -47.91
CA ASN A 134 -34.02 32.83 -46.56
C ASN A 134 -33.32 31.49 -46.28
N LYS A 135 -33.21 30.60 -47.28
CA LYS A 135 -32.46 29.34 -47.17
C LYS A 135 -30.94 29.56 -47.15
N ALA A 136 -30.43 30.48 -47.96
CA ALA A 136 -29.02 30.84 -47.99
C ALA A 136 -28.57 31.46 -46.66
N ASP A 137 -29.37 32.37 -46.10
CA ASP A 137 -29.12 33.00 -44.80
C ASP A 137 -29.15 31.97 -43.66
N ALA A 138 -30.14 31.06 -43.66
CA ALA A 138 -30.20 29.96 -42.69
C ALA A 138 -28.98 29.02 -42.78
N ALA A 139 -28.52 28.71 -44.00
CA ALA A 139 -27.33 27.89 -44.22
C ALA A 139 -26.05 28.62 -43.75
N LEU A 140 -25.91 29.91 -44.07
CA LEU A 140 -24.79 30.75 -43.65
C LEU A 140 -24.76 30.89 -42.11
N GLN A 141 -25.92 31.10 -41.48
CA GLN A 141 -26.03 31.14 -40.02
C GLN A 141 -25.62 29.80 -39.39
N GLY A 142 -25.97 28.67 -40.00
CA GLY A 142 -25.50 27.34 -39.58
C GLY A 142 -23.98 27.17 -39.69
N VAL A 143 -23.37 27.66 -40.78
CA VAL A 143 -21.90 27.67 -40.94
C VAL A 143 -21.23 28.55 -39.88
N ILE A 144 -21.76 29.74 -39.60
CA ILE A 144 -21.26 30.65 -38.55
C ILE A 144 -21.34 29.97 -37.17
N THR A 145 -22.47 29.35 -36.83
CA THR A 145 -22.65 28.63 -35.56
C THR A 145 -21.67 27.46 -35.41
N ASN A 146 -21.48 26.66 -36.46
CA ASN A 146 -20.49 25.58 -36.46
C ASN A 146 -19.05 26.10 -36.33
N GLY A 147 -18.72 27.21 -36.99
CA GLY A 147 -17.43 27.88 -36.87
C GLY A 147 -17.13 28.32 -35.44
N GLN A 148 -18.10 28.93 -34.75
CA GLN A 148 -17.93 29.32 -33.34
C GLN A 148 -17.73 28.09 -32.43
N ALA A 149 -18.50 27.01 -32.62
CA ALA A 149 -18.35 25.79 -31.84
C ALA A 149 -16.97 25.13 -32.01
N ILE A 150 -16.36 25.23 -33.20
CA ILE A 150 -14.98 24.77 -33.46
C ILE A 150 -13.97 25.65 -32.70
N ILE A 151 -14.11 26.98 -32.72
CA ILE A 151 -13.25 27.93 -32.00
C ILE A 151 -13.29 27.68 -30.48
N ASP A 152 -14.50 27.50 -29.93
CA ASP A 152 -14.70 27.21 -28.51
C ASP A 152 -14.08 25.86 -28.12
N THR A 153 -14.14 24.87 -29.02
CA THR A 153 -13.53 23.55 -28.82
C THR A 153 -12.00 23.64 -28.81
N ASN A 154 -11.39 24.33 -29.78
CA ASN A 154 -9.93 24.53 -29.81
C ASN A 154 -9.44 25.25 -28.55
N THR A 155 -10.12 26.32 -28.14
CA THR A 155 -9.79 27.09 -26.92
C THR A 155 -9.82 26.22 -25.65
N ARG A 156 -10.71 25.21 -25.60
CA ARG A 156 -10.77 24.24 -24.50
C ARG A 156 -9.63 23.21 -24.56
N VAL A 157 -9.21 22.80 -25.76
CA VAL A 157 -8.07 21.89 -25.98
C VAL A 157 -6.76 22.55 -25.55
N ASP A 158 -6.49 23.78 -26.02
CA ASP A 158 -5.28 24.54 -25.68
C ASP A 158 -5.14 24.70 -24.15
N LYS A 159 -6.25 25.00 -23.46
CA LYS A 159 -6.29 25.12 -22.00
C LYS A 159 -6.04 23.79 -21.29
N ALA A 160 -6.49 22.67 -21.86
CA ALA A 160 -6.24 21.34 -21.32
C ALA A 160 -4.76 20.94 -21.47
N GLU A 161 -4.15 21.21 -22.63
CA GLU A 161 -2.72 20.95 -22.89
C GLU A 161 -1.80 21.77 -21.97
N LEU A 162 -2.10 23.06 -21.78
CA LEU A 162 -1.40 23.91 -20.82
C LEU A 162 -1.54 23.38 -19.37
N THR A 163 -2.70 22.85 -19.02
CA THR A 163 -2.95 22.27 -17.69
C THR A 163 -2.14 20.98 -17.49
N ALA A 164 -2.11 20.10 -18.49
CA ALA A 164 -1.33 18.86 -18.46
C ALA A 164 0.18 19.13 -18.38
N THR A 165 0.69 20.08 -19.17
CA THR A 165 2.09 20.51 -19.14
C THR A 165 2.49 21.02 -17.76
N ASN A 166 1.65 21.87 -17.14
CA ASN A 166 1.90 22.37 -15.79
C ASN A 166 1.82 21.28 -14.70
N ALA A 167 1.03 20.22 -14.90
CA ALA A 167 0.98 19.08 -14.00
C ALA A 167 2.27 18.24 -14.08
N ASN A 168 2.76 17.94 -15.30
CA ASN A 168 4.02 17.24 -15.51
C ASN A 168 5.21 18.00 -14.91
N ASN A 169 5.33 19.30 -15.19
CA ASN A 169 6.41 20.14 -14.63
C ASN A 169 6.44 20.11 -13.09
N LYS A 170 5.27 20.05 -12.43
CA LYS A 170 5.17 19.88 -10.96
C LYS A 170 5.54 18.47 -10.50
N ALA A 171 5.17 17.43 -11.25
CA ALA A 171 5.53 16.05 -10.95
C ALA A 171 7.06 15.84 -11.05
N ASP A 172 7.69 16.39 -12.08
CA ASP A 172 9.15 16.35 -12.26
C ASP A 172 9.89 17.11 -11.17
N ALA A 173 9.43 18.33 -10.83
CA ALA A 173 10.00 19.11 -9.72
C ALA A 173 9.87 18.37 -8.37
N ASN A 174 8.73 17.75 -8.10
CA ASN A 174 8.54 16.93 -6.89
C ASN A 174 9.46 15.70 -6.88
N THR A 175 9.64 15.04 -8.03
CA THR A 175 10.52 13.87 -8.18
C THR A 175 11.97 14.25 -7.90
N GLN A 176 12.45 15.37 -8.45
CA GLN A 176 13.79 15.91 -8.16
C GLN A 176 13.95 16.29 -6.68
N ALA A 177 12.95 16.94 -6.08
CA ALA A 177 12.96 17.31 -4.66
C ALA A 177 12.92 16.11 -3.70
N LEU A 178 12.38 14.97 -4.13
CA LEU A 178 12.40 13.71 -3.37
C LEU A 178 13.74 12.99 -3.48
N ALA A 179 14.37 13.00 -4.65
CA ALA A 179 15.64 12.31 -4.91
C ALA A 179 16.79 12.76 -3.97
N GLY A 180 16.78 14.02 -3.51
CA GLY A 180 17.77 14.56 -2.58
C GLY A 180 17.45 14.42 -1.08
N LYS A 181 16.28 13.91 -0.69
CA LYS A 181 15.85 13.86 0.73
C LYS A 181 16.35 12.64 1.52
N VAL A 182 16.73 11.57 0.83
CA VAL A 182 17.33 10.38 1.44
C VAL A 182 18.74 10.24 0.91
N ASP A 183 19.70 10.86 1.59
CA ASP A 183 21.11 10.64 1.30
C ASP A 183 21.49 9.21 1.74
N LYS A 184 21.67 8.34 0.74
CA LYS A 184 22.07 6.94 0.94
C LYS A 184 23.41 6.82 1.67
N SER A 185 24.30 7.81 1.56
CA SER A 185 25.57 7.79 2.29
C SER A 185 25.36 7.97 3.80
N ILE A 186 24.45 8.87 4.20
CA ILE A 186 24.09 9.09 5.61
C ILE A 186 23.38 7.86 6.17
N PHE A 187 22.43 7.27 5.43
CA PHE A 187 21.73 6.05 5.85
C PHE A 187 22.70 4.88 6.05
N ASN A 188 23.58 4.60 5.07
CA ASN A 188 24.56 3.52 5.16
C ASN A 188 25.58 3.77 6.29
N ALA A 189 25.98 5.02 6.53
CA ALA A 189 26.90 5.39 7.61
C ALA A 189 26.23 5.26 9.00
N ASP A 190 24.94 5.54 9.12
CA ASP A 190 24.18 5.31 10.35
C ASP A 190 24.00 3.82 10.61
N GLN A 191 23.63 3.02 9.60
CA GLN A 191 23.57 1.56 9.69
C GLN A 191 24.91 0.98 10.15
N GLY A 192 26.03 1.33 9.50
CA GLY A 192 27.35 0.85 9.88
C GLY A 192 27.75 1.23 11.31
N ARG A 193 27.35 2.42 11.80
CA ARG A 193 27.53 2.79 13.22
C ARG A 193 26.70 1.94 14.17
N GLN A 194 25.44 1.65 13.82
CA GLN A 194 24.57 0.80 14.65
C GLN A 194 25.09 -0.63 14.71
N ASP A 195 25.49 -1.20 13.56
CA ASP A 195 26.05 -2.55 13.46
C ASP A 195 27.35 -2.69 14.26
N HIS A 196 28.26 -1.71 14.17
CA HIS A 196 29.47 -1.68 15.00
C HIS A 196 29.16 -1.58 16.50
N ALA A 197 28.22 -0.73 16.91
CA ALA A 197 27.84 -0.60 18.33
C ALA A 197 27.21 -1.89 18.89
N LEU A 198 26.45 -2.63 18.07
CA LEU A 198 25.91 -3.95 18.40
C LEU A 198 27.01 -5.01 18.56
N GLN A 199 27.98 -5.05 17.64
CA GLN A 199 29.13 -5.96 17.74
C GLN A 199 29.96 -5.68 19.01
N ASP A 200 30.29 -4.41 19.27
CA ASP A 200 31.03 -3.96 20.46
C ASP A 200 30.33 -4.39 21.76
N ALA A 201 29.00 -4.35 21.81
CA ALA A 201 28.21 -4.78 22.95
C ALA A 201 28.22 -6.31 23.11
N SER A 202 28.10 -7.05 22.01
CA SER A 202 28.17 -8.53 21.97
C SER A 202 29.54 -9.04 22.45
N ASP A 203 30.62 -8.42 22.02
CA ASP A 203 31.99 -8.82 22.37
C ASP A 203 32.27 -8.55 23.86
N LYS A 204 31.82 -7.40 24.38
CA LYS A 204 31.90 -7.06 25.82
C LYS A 204 31.08 -8.03 26.67
N ALA A 205 29.87 -8.39 26.24
CA ALA A 205 29.04 -9.38 26.94
C ALA A 205 29.72 -10.76 26.97
N THR A 206 30.30 -11.19 25.85
CA THR A 206 31.04 -12.46 25.74
C THR A 206 32.28 -12.48 26.65
N GLN A 207 33.06 -11.39 26.66
CA GLN A 207 34.22 -11.26 27.54
C GLN A 207 33.82 -11.26 29.03
N ALA A 208 32.74 -10.58 29.40
CA ALA A 208 32.22 -10.57 30.77
C ALA A 208 31.75 -11.96 31.22
N PHE A 209 31.03 -12.69 30.35
CA PHE A 209 30.59 -14.06 30.63
C PHE A 209 31.78 -15.00 30.87
N ASN A 210 32.77 -14.99 29.97
CA ASN A 210 33.97 -15.84 30.09
C ASN A 210 34.78 -15.50 31.36
N THR A 211 34.90 -14.21 31.71
CA THR A 211 35.56 -13.76 32.93
C THR A 211 34.82 -14.23 34.18
N GLY A 212 33.48 -14.15 34.19
CA GLY A 212 32.65 -14.65 35.28
C GLY A 212 32.75 -16.17 35.46
N ALA A 213 32.71 -16.93 34.36
CA ALA A 213 32.89 -18.38 34.38
C ALA A 213 34.26 -18.81 34.93
N TYR A 214 35.33 -18.11 34.54
CA TYR A 214 36.68 -18.36 35.08
C TYR A 214 36.79 -18.03 36.57
N ALA A 215 36.22 -16.91 37.01
CA ALA A 215 36.16 -16.55 38.43
C ALA A 215 35.35 -17.57 39.26
N GLN A 216 34.27 -18.11 38.71
CA GLN A 216 33.49 -19.19 39.32
C GLN A 216 34.33 -20.46 39.50
N SER A 217 35.13 -20.84 38.50
CA SER A 217 36.04 -22.00 38.58
C SER A 217 37.07 -21.82 39.70
N LEU A 218 37.77 -20.67 39.73
CA LEU A 218 38.76 -20.37 40.78
C LEU A 218 38.15 -20.40 42.18
N ALA A 219 36.91 -19.96 42.35
CA ALA A 219 36.21 -20.02 43.63
C ALA A 219 35.90 -21.47 44.06
N VAL A 220 35.52 -22.35 43.12
CA VAL A 220 35.29 -23.78 43.38
C VAL A 220 36.61 -24.50 43.71
N ASP A 221 37.69 -24.20 43.00
CA ASP A 221 39.02 -24.76 43.27
C ASP A 221 39.51 -24.34 44.67
N ALA A 222 39.36 -23.06 45.02
CA ALA A 222 39.71 -22.54 46.34
C ALA A 222 38.89 -23.20 47.47
N GLN A 223 37.59 -23.40 47.27
CA GLN A 223 36.74 -24.14 48.24
C GLN A 223 37.17 -25.60 48.38
N THR A 224 37.52 -26.26 47.28
CA THR A 224 37.98 -27.66 47.26
C THR A 224 39.30 -27.81 48.03
N ILE A 225 40.27 -26.92 47.79
CA ILE A 225 41.55 -26.88 48.50
C ILE A 225 41.33 -26.57 49.99
N ALA A 226 40.45 -25.63 50.34
CA ALA A 226 40.13 -25.31 51.74
C ALA A 226 39.51 -26.50 52.48
N ALA A 227 38.61 -27.26 51.83
CA ALA A 227 38.03 -28.47 52.39
C ALA A 227 39.09 -29.58 52.60
N ALA A 228 39.98 -29.80 51.62
CA ALA A 228 41.08 -30.76 51.73
C ALA A 228 42.04 -30.40 52.88
N ASN A 229 42.43 -29.12 52.99
CA ASN A 229 43.28 -28.64 54.07
C ASN A 229 42.62 -28.79 55.45
N LYS A 230 41.31 -28.52 55.57
CA LYS A 230 40.55 -28.73 56.81
C LYS A 230 40.55 -30.20 57.23
N ALA A 231 40.36 -31.13 56.28
CA ALA A 231 40.44 -32.56 56.55
C ALA A 231 41.86 -33.01 56.95
N ALA A 232 42.90 -32.48 56.30
CA ALA A 232 44.29 -32.76 56.66
C ALA A 232 44.63 -32.31 58.09
N VAL A 233 44.20 -31.11 58.49
CA VAL A 233 44.38 -30.60 59.87
C VAL A 233 43.65 -31.48 60.89
N ALA A 234 42.40 -31.88 60.62
CA ALA A 234 41.64 -32.77 61.50
C ALA A 234 42.32 -34.14 61.68
N ASN A 235 42.88 -34.71 60.61
CA ASN A 235 43.65 -35.95 60.66
C ASN A 235 44.94 -35.81 61.49
N VAL A 236 45.64 -34.67 61.40
CA VAL A 236 46.82 -34.39 62.25
C VAL A 236 46.43 -34.29 63.73
N GLN A 237 45.35 -33.57 64.05
CA GLN A 237 44.85 -33.45 65.43
C GLN A 237 44.44 -34.80 66.03
N SER A 238 43.74 -35.64 65.27
CA SER A 238 43.36 -37.00 65.71
C SER A 238 44.59 -37.89 65.97
N ARG A 239 45.63 -37.80 65.12
CA ARG A 239 46.90 -38.51 65.34
C ARG A 239 47.63 -38.00 66.58
N GLN A 240 47.64 -36.70 66.83
CA GLN A 240 48.25 -36.11 68.04
C GLN A 240 47.56 -36.61 69.32
N GLN A 241 46.22 -36.57 69.38
CA GLN A 241 45.47 -37.09 70.53
C GLN A 241 45.74 -38.59 70.79
N THR A 242 45.84 -39.38 69.72
CA THR A 242 46.18 -40.82 69.80
C THR A 242 47.59 -41.04 70.35
N GLN A 243 48.57 -40.25 69.89
CA GLN A 243 49.95 -40.29 70.38
C GLN A 243 50.03 -39.85 71.85
N GLU A 244 49.35 -38.77 72.23
CA GLU A 244 49.33 -38.25 73.59
C GLU A 244 48.73 -39.27 74.59
N THR A 245 47.62 -39.92 74.21
CA THR A 245 47.03 -41.04 74.98
C THR A 245 48.02 -42.20 75.13
N THR A 246 48.75 -42.54 74.06
CA THR A 246 49.77 -43.61 74.08
C THR A 246 50.95 -43.27 74.99
N ILE A 247 51.41 -42.01 74.96
CA ILE A 247 52.49 -41.50 75.82
C ILE A 247 52.07 -41.53 77.29
N GLN A 248 50.84 -41.12 77.61
CA GLN A 248 50.29 -41.19 78.97
C GLN A 248 50.25 -42.64 79.49
N ASN A 249 49.79 -43.60 78.67
CA ASN A 249 49.77 -45.01 79.02
C ASN A 249 51.18 -45.58 79.27
N HIS A 250 52.15 -45.28 78.39
CA HIS A 250 53.55 -45.70 78.58
C HIS A 250 54.18 -45.05 79.82
N SER A 251 53.88 -43.78 80.10
CA SER A 251 54.34 -43.08 81.31
C SER A 251 53.82 -43.75 82.59
N ALA A 252 52.54 -44.13 82.62
CA ALA A 252 51.95 -44.87 83.74
C ALA A 252 52.57 -46.27 83.91
N GLN A 253 52.86 -46.97 82.81
CA GLN A 253 53.58 -48.26 82.84
C GLN A 253 55.00 -48.12 83.38
N LEU A 254 55.75 -47.10 82.94
CA LEU A 254 57.10 -46.82 83.43
C LEU A 254 57.09 -46.49 84.93
N ALA A 255 56.16 -45.65 85.39
CA ALA A 255 56.01 -45.35 86.82
C ALA A 255 55.66 -46.61 87.65
N ASN A 256 54.85 -47.52 87.12
CA ASN A 256 54.57 -48.81 87.76
C ASN A 256 55.81 -49.72 87.80
N HIS A 257 56.57 -49.78 86.70
CA HIS A 257 57.81 -50.56 86.64
C HIS A 257 58.86 -50.03 87.63
N GLU A 258 59.05 -48.71 87.70
CA GLU A 258 59.97 -48.07 88.65
C GLU A 258 59.61 -48.44 90.09
N SER A 259 58.34 -48.24 90.49
CA SER A 259 57.86 -48.61 91.82
C SER A 259 58.06 -50.09 92.15
N ARG A 260 57.87 -50.98 91.17
CA ARG A 260 58.13 -52.43 91.34
C ARG A 260 59.61 -52.76 91.43
N ILE A 261 60.48 -52.05 90.70
CA ILE A 261 61.93 -52.21 90.78
C ILE A 261 62.42 -51.78 92.17
N THR A 262 62.06 -50.57 92.64
CA THR A 262 62.42 -50.10 93.98
C THR A 262 61.95 -51.07 95.08
N ALA A 263 60.74 -51.63 94.94
CA ALA A 263 60.23 -52.63 95.89
C ALA A 263 61.04 -53.94 95.87
N LEU A 264 61.44 -54.43 94.69
CA LEU A 264 62.29 -55.62 94.54
C LEU A 264 63.71 -55.38 95.07
N GLU A 265 64.29 -54.21 94.82
CA GLU A 265 65.59 -53.82 95.37
C GLU A 265 65.56 -53.77 96.90
N SER A 266 64.53 -53.15 97.48
CA SER A 266 64.33 -53.11 98.94
C SER A 266 64.18 -54.51 99.54
N GLN A 267 63.35 -55.37 98.93
CA GLN A 267 63.17 -56.77 99.37
C GLN A 267 64.46 -57.60 99.26
N ASN A 268 65.20 -57.46 98.16
CA ASN A 268 66.46 -58.16 97.96
C ASN A 268 67.53 -57.71 98.95
N ASN A 269 67.67 -56.40 99.18
CA ASN A 269 68.61 -55.85 100.16
C ASN A 269 68.28 -56.34 101.58
N ALA A 270 67.00 -56.28 101.98
CA ALA A 270 66.56 -56.82 103.28
C ALA A 270 66.86 -58.33 103.41
N LYS A 271 66.66 -59.12 102.35
CA LYS A 271 66.99 -60.55 102.32
C LYS A 271 68.49 -60.81 102.40
N PHE A 272 69.32 -60.01 101.71
CA PHE A 272 70.77 -60.14 101.80
C PHE A 272 71.29 -59.78 103.20
N SER A 273 70.83 -58.68 103.81
CA SER A 273 71.18 -58.35 105.20
C SER A 273 70.69 -59.42 106.20
N SER A 274 69.51 -60.01 105.97
CA SER A 274 69.03 -61.13 106.79
C SER A 274 69.91 -62.37 106.67
N LEU A 275 70.37 -62.71 105.46
CA LEU A 275 71.27 -63.84 105.21
C LEU A 275 72.67 -63.58 105.79
N GLU A 276 73.17 -62.36 105.70
CA GLU A 276 74.45 -61.96 106.29
C GLU A 276 74.40 -62.04 107.83
N ASN A 277 73.33 -61.52 108.45
CA ASN A 277 73.11 -61.61 109.89
C ASN A 277 72.99 -63.07 110.35
N GLN A 278 72.17 -63.89 109.67
CA GLN A 278 72.06 -65.31 109.98
C GLN A 278 73.42 -66.01 109.87
N GLN A 279 74.15 -65.82 108.75
CA GLN A 279 75.48 -66.41 108.58
C GLN A 279 76.49 -65.91 109.64
N ASN A 280 76.34 -64.70 110.17
CA ASN A 280 77.17 -64.19 111.26
C ASN A 280 76.85 -64.87 112.59
N GLU A 281 75.57 -65.08 112.94
CA GLU A 281 75.18 -65.82 114.14
C GLU A 281 75.54 -67.31 114.03
N ASP A 282 75.22 -67.97 112.92
CA ASP A 282 75.62 -69.37 112.64
C ASP A 282 77.14 -69.56 112.82
N ARG A 283 77.94 -68.57 112.37
CA ARG A 283 79.40 -68.58 112.54
C ARG A 283 79.86 -68.33 113.97
N LYS A 284 79.12 -67.60 114.80
CA LYS A 284 79.42 -67.42 116.23
C LYS A 284 79.10 -68.70 116.99
N GLU A 285 77.88 -69.23 116.83
CA GLU A 285 77.40 -70.46 117.47
C GLU A 285 78.34 -71.64 117.15
N TYR A 286 78.70 -71.84 115.88
CA TYR A 286 79.68 -72.87 115.48
C TYR A 286 81.05 -72.71 116.17
N ARG A 287 81.58 -71.48 116.26
CA ARG A 287 82.89 -71.22 116.90
C ARG A 287 82.82 -71.43 118.41
N ALA A 288 81.72 -70.97 119.02
CA ALA A 288 81.44 -71.11 120.44
C ALA A 288 81.27 -72.58 120.82
N GLY A 289 80.48 -73.34 120.07
CA GLY A 289 80.32 -74.78 120.24
C GLY A 289 81.65 -75.55 120.16
N ILE A 290 82.54 -75.19 119.24
CA ILE A 290 83.90 -75.75 119.19
C ILE A 290 84.72 -75.36 120.42
N ALA A 291 84.65 -74.11 120.88
CA ALA A 291 85.36 -73.68 122.08
C ALA A 291 84.85 -74.42 123.34
N GLY A 292 83.54 -74.63 123.46
CA GLY A 292 82.92 -75.45 124.52
C GLY A 292 83.39 -76.90 124.46
N ALA A 293 83.28 -77.55 123.31
CA ALA A 293 83.75 -78.92 123.09
C ALA A 293 85.26 -79.09 123.35
N ALA A 294 86.08 -78.10 122.98
CA ALA A 294 87.51 -78.08 123.27
C ALA A 294 87.81 -77.90 124.77
N SER A 295 87.01 -77.09 125.48
CA SER A 295 87.16 -76.92 126.94
C SER A 295 86.78 -78.18 127.71
N LEU A 296 85.78 -78.94 127.22
CA LEU A 296 85.45 -80.29 127.70
C LEU A 296 86.59 -81.29 127.44
N ALA A 297 87.16 -81.28 126.23
CA ALA A 297 88.27 -82.17 125.86
C ALA A 297 89.57 -81.88 126.66
N GLY A 298 89.75 -80.63 127.11
CA GLY A 298 90.85 -80.22 127.99
C GLY A 298 90.67 -80.56 129.48
N LEU A 299 89.58 -81.23 129.87
CA LEU A 299 89.37 -81.62 131.27
C LEU A 299 90.29 -82.80 131.66
N HIS A 300 91.28 -82.51 132.49
CA HIS A 300 92.18 -83.50 133.06
C HIS A 300 91.82 -83.80 134.52
N TYR A 301 91.60 -85.09 134.81
CA TYR A 301 91.22 -85.56 136.14
C TYR A 301 92.43 -86.19 136.83
N VAL A 302 92.73 -85.74 138.06
CA VAL A 302 93.65 -86.43 138.96
C VAL A 302 93.07 -87.79 139.37
N ASP A 303 93.93 -88.80 139.57
CA ASP A 303 93.47 -90.15 139.89
C ASP A 303 93.11 -90.28 141.38
N THR A 304 91.81 -90.16 141.66
CA THR A 304 91.20 -90.24 142.98
C THR A 304 89.72 -90.64 142.84
N ASP A 305 89.07 -91.01 143.94
CA ASP A 305 87.67 -91.47 143.93
C ASP A 305 86.69 -90.41 143.44
N ASN A 306 86.99 -89.13 143.72
CA ASN A 306 86.17 -87.97 143.35
C ASN A 306 87.06 -86.84 142.84
N ALA A 307 87.02 -86.58 141.53
CA ALA A 307 87.82 -85.54 140.90
C ALA A 307 86.93 -84.49 140.23
N VAL A 308 87.18 -83.22 140.51
CA VAL A 308 86.60 -82.08 139.76
C VAL A 308 87.70 -81.50 138.87
N ALA A 309 87.38 -81.33 137.60
CA ALA A 309 88.24 -80.66 136.62
C ALA A 309 87.55 -79.37 136.13
N VAL A 310 88.35 -78.35 135.86
CA VAL A 310 87.92 -77.12 135.19
C VAL A 310 88.78 -76.91 133.95
N GLY A 311 88.14 -76.54 132.86
CA GLY A 311 88.77 -76.39 131.54
C GLY A 311 88.39 -75.06 130.92
N ALA A 312 89.30 -74.49 130.13
CA ALA A 312 89.02 -73.32 129.31
C ALA A 312 89.71 -73.49 127.96
N ALA A 313 89.03 -73.11 126.88
CA ALA A 313 89.56 -73.17 125.53
C ALA A 313 89.05 -71.98 124.71
N ASN A 314 89.87 -71.51 123.78
CA ASN A 314 89.52 -70.44 122.85
C ASN A 314 89.57 -70.98 121.42
N PHE A 315 88.55 -70.66 120.61
CA PHE A 315 88.55 -70.96 119.19
C PHE A 315 88.17 -69.71 118.40
N LYS A 316 89.18 -69.15 117.72
CA LYS A 316 89.11 -67.83 117.06
C LYS A 316 88.73 -66.73 118.09
N ASP A 317 87.60 -66.09 117.89
CA ASP A 317 87.00 -65.01 118.68
C ASP A 317 86.02 -65.51 119.76
N ALA A 318 85.73 -66.82 119.80
CA ALA A 318 84.87 -67.42 120.82
C ALA A 318 85.68 -68.12 121.93
N GLN A 319 85.12 -68.12 123.14
CA GLN A 319 85.71 -68.72 124.34
C GLN A 319 84.74 -69.75 124.92
N GLY A 320 85.27 -70.84 125.49
CA GLY A 320 84.52 -71.91 126.13
C GLY A 320 85.12 -72.24 127.48
N TYR A 321 84.26 -72.50 128.46
CA TYR A 321 84.64 -72.90 129.81
C TYR A 321 83.87 -74.16 130.19
N ALA A 322 84.55 -75.12 130.81
CA ALA A 322 83.98 -76.39 131.22
C ALA A 322 84.23 -76.68 132.69
N VAL A 323 83.28 -77.36 133.31
CA VAL A 323 83.46 -78.03 134.60
C VAL A 323 83.01 -79.48 134.46
N GLY A 324 83.79 -80.39 135.03
CA GLY A 324 83.48 -81.81 135.03
C GLY A 324 83.76 -82.45 136.37
N TYR A 325 82.93 -83.43 136.70
CA TYR A 325 83.05 -84.29 137.86
C TYR A 325 83.22 -85.73 137.39
N ARG A 326 84.24 -86.40 137.92
CA ARG A 326 84.53 -87.81 137.69
C ARG A 326 84.47 -88.55 139.01
N HIS A 327 83.75 -89.67 139.02
CA HIS A 327 83.71 -90.61 140.13
C HIS A 327 84.35 -91.93 139.70
N LYS A 328 85.28 -92.45 140.50
CA LYS A 328 85.94 -93.74 140.29
C LYS A 328 85.29 -94.79 141.21
N PHE A 329 84.61 -95.76 140.62
CA PHE A 329 83.88 -96.82 141.35
C PHE A 329 84.79 -97.99 141.74
N ALA A 330 85.86 -98.21 140.98
CA ALA A 330 86.92 -99.18 141.22
C ALA A 330 88.20 -98.69 140.52
N GLU A 331 89.37 -99.23 140.86
CA GLU A 331 90.66 -98.83 140.24
C GLU A 331 90.61 -98.75 138.71
N ASN A 332 89.83 -99.63 138.08
CA ASN A 332 89.67 -99.71 136.64
C ASN A 332 88.30 -99.24 136.09
N ILE A 333 87.39 -98.68 136.90
CA ILE A 333 86.06 -98.21 136.46
C ILE A 333 85.80 -96.79 136.94
N ALA A 334 85.50 -95.88 136.01
CA ALA A 334 85.05 -94.53 136.34
C ALA A 334 83.93 -94.04 135.42
N ALA A 335 83.09 -93.13 135.93
CA ALA A 335 82.19 -92.32 135.10
C ALA A 335 82.51 -90.83 135.26
N THR A 336 82.31 -90.09 134.19
CA THR A 336 82.54 -88.65 134.10
C THR A 336 81.27 -87.97 133.61
N LEU A 337 80.86 -86.92 134.30
CA LEU A 337 79.80 -86.00 133.88
C LEU A 337 80.39 -84.59 133.81
N SER A 338 80.15 -83.87 132.72
CA SER A 338 80.73 -82.55 132.51
C SER A 338 79.80 -81.66 131.69
N THR A 339 79.85 -80.36 131.95
CA THR A 339 79.17 -79.33 131.17
C THR A 339 80.17 -78.25 130.75
N SER A 340 79.94 -77.63 129.59
CA SER A 340 80.61 -76.38 129.19
C SER A 340 79.62 -75.31 128.80
N GLY A 341 79.85 -74.09 129.27
CA GLY A 341 79.26 -72.88 128.71
C GLY A 341 80.21 -72.21 127.73
N THR A 342 79.68 -71.33 126.89
CA THR A 342 80.45 -70.58 125.89
C THR A 342 80.24 -69.07 126.03
N SER A 343 81.10 -68.27 125.38
CA SER A 343 80.96 -66.82 125.29
C SER A 343 79.76 -66.35 124.47
N ASN A 344 79.06 -67.27 123.79
CA ASN A 344 77.84 -67.02 123.02
C ASN A 344 76.57 -67.41 123.80
N GLY A 345 76.71 -68.00 124.99
CA GLY A 345 75.59 -68.44 125.84
C GLY A 345 75.16 -69.90 125.62
N ASP A 346 75.79 -70.61 124.67
CA ASP A 346 75.52 -72.02 124.40
C ASP A 346 76.04 -72.92 125.54
N GLU A 347 75.33 -74.02 125.83
CA GLU A 347 75.74 -75.04 126.80
C GLU A 347 75.86 -76.42 126.12
N ILE A 348 76.90 -77.19 126.48
CA ILE A 348 77.12 -78.57 126.02
C ILE A 348 77.28 -79.46 127.26
N VAL A 349 76.44 -80.50 127.37
CA VAL A 349 76.55 -81.51 128.43
C VAL A 349 77.07 -82.82 127.84
N ALA A 350 78.09 -83.39 128.47
CA ALA A 350 78.72 -84.64 128.07
C ALA A 350 78.82 -85.60 129.27
N ALA A 351 78.48 -86.87 129.04
CA ALA A 351 78.64 -87.95 130.00
C ALA A 351 79.40 -89.11 129.35
N SER A 352 80.31 -89.74 130.10
CA SER A 352 81.09 -90.89 129.63
C SER A 352 81.43 -91.84 130.76
N ALA A 353 81.82 -93.06 130.41
CA ALA A 353 82.38 -94.04 131.34
C ALA A 353 83.63 -94.67 130.72
N SER A 354 84.60 -95.03 131.56
CA SER A 354 85.83 -95.69 131.14
C SER A 354 86.08 -96.96 131.95
N TYR A 355 86.60 -97.97 131.24
CA TYR A 355 87.02 -99.26 131.78
C TYR A 355 88.47 -99.51 131.37
N GLY A 356 89.34 -99.73 132.36
CA GLY A 356 90.74 -100.13 132.16
C GLY A 356 90.93 -101.65 132.34
N TRP A 357 92.01 -102.18 131.76
CA TRP A 357 92.45 -103.57 131.91
C TRP A 357 93.97 -103.67 131.86
#